data_AF-A0A7Y2A3F8-F1
#
_entry.id   AF-A0A7Y2A3F8-F1
#
_cell.length_a   1.000
_cell.length_b   1.000
_cell.length_c   1.000
_cell.angle_alpha   90.00
_cell.angle_beta   90.00
_cell.angle_gamma   90.00
#
_symmetry.space_group_name_H-M   'P 1'
#
loop_
_entity.id
_entity.type
_entity.pdbx_description
1 polymer ?
#
loop_
_entity_poly.entity_id
_entity_poly.type
_entity_poly.pdbx_seq_one_letter_code
_entity_poly.pdbx_strand_id
1 'polypeptide(L)'
;GWLIFAGAAQFTAVSLLGTGAGPVAAASAALIINSRHVMYSAALVPRFRTQPRWFQWLGPYVLVDQVFALGTGNVDADDVEWRSYYLGAGGFAWMAWQLAMGVGILIGPVLPDGLDLTFAIPAMFLGLLVVGIRSKAGAVAAVVGAVVTAALWQFGNGGGLLVGSIAGSVAGYLVDRRSDR
;
A
#
# COMPACT_ATOMS: atom_id res chain seq x y z
N GLY A 1 -11.36 11.74 0.59
CA GLY A 1 -11.80 12.64 1.69
C GLY A 1 -11.48 11.98 3.02
N TRP A 2 -11.48 12.75 4.12
CA TRP A 2 -11.05 12.41 5.50
C TRP A 2 -11.57 11.10 6.10
N LEU A 3 -12.56 10.45 5.47
CA LEU A 3 -13.14 9.17 5.86
C LEU A 3 -12.41 7.95 5.26
N ILE A 4 -11.65 8.15 4.17
CA ILE A 4 -10.95 7.09 3.45
C ILE A 4 -9.55 6.93 4.04
N PHE A 5 -9.33 5.82 4.74
CA PHE A 5 -8.03 5.43 5.27
C PHE A 5 -7.37 4.40 4.33
N ALA A 6 -7.10 4.82 3.09
CA ALA A 6 -6.56 3.96 2.04
C ALA A 6 -5.70 4.76 1.05
N GLY A 7 -4.51 5.21 1.49
CA GLY A 7 -3.72 6.20 0.75
C GLY A 7 -3.38 5.80 -0.69
N ALA A 8 -2.77 4.64 -0.90
CA ALA A 8 -2.39 4.19 -2.25
C ALA A 8 -3.59 4.11 -3.19
N ALA A 9 -4.71 3.56 -2.74
CA ALA A 9 -5.92 3.44 -3.54
C ALA A 9 -6.61 4.78 -3.80
N GLN A 10 -6.61 5.68 -2.81
CA GLN A 10 -7.13 7.04 -2.97
C GLN A 10 -6.32 7.82 -4.00
N PHE A 11 -4.98 7.76 -3.94
CA PHE A 11 -4.13 8.41 -4.94
C PHE A 11 -4.37 7.84 -6.33
N THR A 12 -4.33 6.51 -6.50
CA THR A 12 -4.58 5.88 -7.80
C THR A 12 -5.96 6.23 -8.36
N ALA A 13 -7.01 6.22 -7.52
CA ALA A 13 -8.36 6.57 -7.95
C ALA A 13 -8.43 8.04 -8.41
N VAL A 14 -7.85 8.98 -7.65
CA VAL A 14 -7.82 10.41 -8.02
C VAL A 14 -7.03 10.62 -9.31
N SER A 15 -5.88 9.97 -9.49
CA SER A 15 -5.08 10.08 -10.71
C SER A 15 -5.81 9.51 -11.94
N LEU A 16 -6.47 8.35 -11.80
CA LEU A 16 -7.23 7.75 -12.89
C LEU A 16 -8.43 8.63 -13.29
N LEU A 17 -9.19 9.13 -12.31
CA LEU A 17 -10.29 10.04 -12.58
C LEU A 17 -9.79 11.35 -13.23
N GLY A 18 -8.65 11.89 -12.78
CA GLY A 18 -8.04 13.10 -13.34
C GLY A 18 -7.53 12.94 -14.78
N THR A 19 -7.22 11.72 -15.22
CA THR A 19 -6.81 11.40 -16.60
C THR A 19 -8.00 11.03 -17.49
N GLY A 20 -9.24 11.12 -16.98
CA GLY A 20 -10.45 10.78 -17.71
C GLY A 20 -10.76 9.27 -17.75
N ALA A 21 -10.00 8.44 -17.03
CA ALA A 21 -10.37 7.05 -16.85
C ALA A 21 -11.65 6.99 -16.02
N GLY A 22 -12.71 6.42 -16.59
CA GLY A 22 -14.04 6.42 -15.97
C GLY A 22 -14.07 5.79 -14.56
N PRO A 23 -15.14 6.06 -13.77
CA PRO A 23 -15.23 5.62 -12.37
C PRO A 23 -15.02 4.12 -12.14
N VAL A 24 -15.40 3.29 -13.11
CA VAL A 24 -15.23 1.82 -13.07
C VAL A 24 -13.75 1.43 -13.07
N ALA A 25 -12.91 2.11 -13.86
CA ALA A 25 -11.48 1.83 -13.92
C ALA A 25 -10.80 2.23 -12.60
N ALA A 26 -11.15 3.41 -12.06
CA ALA A 26 -10.67 3.87 -10.76
C ALA A 26 -11.07 2.93 -9.62
N ALA A 27 -12.33 2.49 -9.58
CA ALA A 27 -12.83 1.54 -8.59
C ALA A 27 -12.13 0.18 -8.70
N SER A 28 -11.95 -0.35 -9.93
CA SER A 28 -11.25 -1.60 -10.18
C SER A 28 -9.80 -1.55 -9.68
N ALA A 29 -9.07 -0.47 -10.00
CA ALA A 29 -7.70 -0.29 -9.53
C ALA A 29 -7.64 -0.20 -7.99
N ALA A 30 -8.55 0.56 -7.37
CA ALA A 30 -8.64 0.67 -5.92
C ALA A 30 -8.92 -0.69 -5.25
N LEU A 31 -9.82 -1.50 -5.82
CA LEU A 31 -10.12 -2.85 -5.34
C LEU A 31 -8.92 -3.79 -5.46
N ILE A 32 -8.24 -3.77 -6.61
CA ILE A 32 -7.04 -4.58 -6.86
C ILE A 32 -5.95 -4.23 -5.84
N ILE A 33 -5.66 -2.94 -5.65
CA ILE A 33 -4.64 -2.47 -4.68
C ILE A 33 -5.00 -2.90 -3.25
N ASN A 34 -6.27 -2.82 -2.89
CA ASN A 34 -6.73 -3.15 -1.54
C ASN A 34 -6.98 -4.65 -1.32
N SER A 35 -6.95 -5.49 -2.35
CA SER A 35 -7.19 -6.94 -2.22
C SER A 35 -6.33 -7.61 -1.14
N ARG A 36 -5.13 -7.09 -0.87
CA ARG A 36 -4.27 -7.53 0.24
C ARG A 36 -4.93 -7.46 1.63
N HIS A 37 -5.85 -6.52 1.85
CA HIS A 37 -6.59 -6.40 3.11
C HIS A 37 -7.51 -7.59 3.32
N VAL A 38 -7.97 -8.26 2.26
CA VAL A 38 -8.72 -9.52 2.35
C VAL A 38 -7.82 -10.61 2.93
N MET A 39 -6.58 -10.72 2.45
CA MET A 39 -5.60 -11.68 2.95
C MET A 39 -5.23 -11.39 4.40
N TYR A 40 -5.00 -10.11 4.75
CA TYR A 40 -4.74 -9.70 6.14
C TYR A 40 -5.90 -10.01 7.07
N SER A 41 -7.13 -9.72 6.64
CA SER A 41 -8.34 -10.01 7.41
C SER A 41 -8.47 -11.51 7.66
N ALA A 42 -8.22 -12.34 6.64
CA ALA A 42 -8.21 -13.80 6.77
C ALA A 42 -7.18 -14.29 7.80
N ALA A 43 -5.96 -13.73 7.78
CA ALA A 43 -4.90 -14.07 8.71
C ALA A 43 -5.20 -13.64 10.16
N LEU A 44 -5.91 -12.53 10.35
CA LEU A 44 -6.24 -11.99 11.67
C LEU A 44 -7.54 -12.57 12.28
N VAL A 45 -8.37 -13.28 11.50
CA VAL A 45 -9.64 -13.87 11.98
C VAL A 45 -9.51 -14.66 13.28
N PRO A 46 -8.54 -15.59 13.45
CA PRO A 46 -8.42 -16.36 14.69
C PRO A 46 -8.24 -15.46 15.93
N ARG A 47 -7.44 -14.40 15.78
CA ARG A 47 -7.15 -13.45 16.86
C ARG A 47 -8.32 -12.49 17.12
N PHE A 48 -9.05 -12.07 16.09
CA PHE A 48 -10.21 -11.20 16.23
C PHE A 48 -11.44 -11.91 16.83
N ARG A 49 -11.57 -13.23 16.63
CA ARG A 49 -12.71 -14.01 17.15
C ARG A 49 -12.76 -14.08 18.67
N THR A 50 -11.62 -13.99 19.35
CA THR A 50 -11.55 -13.99 20.83
C THR A 50 -11.85 -12.62 21.44
N GLN A 51 -11.93 -11.57 20.61
CA GLN A 51 -12.06 -10.18 21.04
C GLN A 51 -13.53 -9.76 21.26
N PRO A 52 -13.79 -8.72 22.09
CA PRO A 52 -15.12 -8.16 22.27
C PRO A 52 -15.75 -7.68 20.96
N ARG A 53 -17.09 -7.73 20.86
CA ARG A 53 -17.82 -7.34 19.65
C ARG A 53 -17.52 -5.92 19.16
N TRP A 54 -17.34 -4.96 20.06
CA TRP A 54 -17.01 -3.58 19.68
C TRP A 54 -15.68 -3.51 18.91
N PHE A 55 -14.69 -4.32 19.31
CA PHE A 55 -13.40 -4.36 18.65
C PHE A 55 -13.48 -5.05 17.30
N GLN A 56 -14.34 -6.07 17.16
CA GLN A 56 -14.56 -6.73 15.87
C GLN A 56 -15.14 -5.77 14.81
N TRP A 57 -15.85 -4.71 15.22
CA TRP A 57 -16.32 -3.66 14.32
C TRP A 57 -15.30 -2.55 14.09
N LEU A 58 -14.57 -2.13 15.13
CA LEU A 58 -13.62 -1.01 15.05
C LEU A 58 -12.25 -1.40 14.49
N GLY A 59 -11.71 -2.54 14.93
CA GLY A 59 -10.37 -3.00 14.59
C GLY A 59 -10.09 -3.16 13.09
N PRO A 60 -11.05 -3.62 12.26
CA PRO A 60 -10.83 -3.68 10.80
C PRO A 60 -10.70 -2.31 10.14
N TYR A 61 -11.29 -1.24 10.70
CA TYR A 61 -11.22 0.10 10.12
C TYR A 61 -9.79 0.67 10.14
N VAL A 62 -9.03 0.39 11.19
CA VAL A 62 -7.65 0.86 11.34
C VAL A 62 -6.62 -0.10 10.72
N LEU A 63 -7.07 -1.14 10.03
CA LEU A 63 -6.19 -2.12 9.40
C LEU A 63 -5.50 -1.51 8.18
N VAL A 64 -4.19 -1.33 8.29
CA VAL A 64 -3.26 -0.99 7.21
C VAL A 64 -2.03 -1.88 7.29
N ASP A 65 -1.18 -1.87 6.27
CA ASP A 65 0.01 -2.74 6.16
C ASP A 65 0.88 -2.71 7.43
N GLN A 66 1.10 -1.51 7.97
CA GLN A 66 1.92 -1.30 9.16
C GLN A 66 1.24 -1.91 10.41
N VAL A 67 -0.06 -1.71 10.56
CA VAL A 67 -0.84 -2.23 11.69
C VAL A 67 -0.97 -3.74 11.61
N PHE A 68 -1.11 -4.30 10.41
CA PHE A 68 -1.07 -5.74 10.18
C PHE A 68 0.28 -6.33 10.60
N ALA A 69 1.40 -5.78 10.11
CA ALA A 69 2.73 -6.27 10.43
C ALA A 69 3.03 -6.24 11.93
N LEU A 70 2.66 -5.15 12.61
CA LEU A 70 2.80 -5.01 14.06
C LEU A 70 1.87 -5.97 14.82
N GLY A 71 0.63 -6.13 14.35
CA GLY A 71 -0.37 -7.01 14.94
C GLY A 71 -0.02 -8.49 14.85
N THR A 72 0.64 -8.92 13.76
CA THR A 72 1.13 -10.30 13.60
C THR A 72 2.47 -10.56 14.27
N GLY A 73 3.24 -9.51 14.57
CA GLY A 73 4.55 -9.63 15.23
C GLY A 73 4.46 -9.83 16.75
N ASN A 74 3.33 -9.48 17.37
CA ASN A 74 3.14 -9.59 18.82
C ASN A 74 2.32 -10.83 19.21
N VAL A 75 2.90 -12.02 18.98
CA VAL A 75 2.18 -13.32 19.08
C VAL A 75 1.95 -13.76 20.53
N ASP A 76 2.85 -13.38 21.45
CA ASP A 76 2.83 -13.85 22.84
C ASP A 76 1.97 -12.98 23.79
N ALA A 77 1.49 -11.82 23.33
CA ALA A 77 0.67 -10.92 24.13
C ALA A 77 -0.70 -11.53 24.47
N ASP A 78 -1.27 -11.18 25.62
CA ASP A 78 -2.66 -11.55 25.94
C ASP A 78 -3.68 -10.76 25.09
N ASP A 79 -4.96 -11.12 25.19
CA ASP A 79 -6.02 -10.50 24.38
C ASP A 79 -6.21 -9.01 24.64
N VAL A 80 -5.94 -8.53 25.86
CA VAL A 80 -6.09 -7.13 26.25
C VAL A 80 -4.90 -6.31 25.81
N GLU A 81 -3.69 -6.82 26.06
CA GLU A 81 -2.44 -6.22 25.64
C GLU A 81 -2.36 -6.11 24.12
N TRP A 82 -2.63 -7.21 23.41
CA TRP A 82 -2.63 -7.25 21.95
C TRP A 82 -3.65 -6.25 21.37
N ARG A 83 -4.86 -6.20 21.91
CA ARG A 83 -5.91 -5.26 21.47
C ARG A 83 -5.49 -3.81 21.68
N SER A 84 -4.92 -3.50 22.85
CA SER A 84 -4.50 -2.14 23.20
C SER A 84 -3.34 -1.68 22.31
N TYR A 85 -2.38 -2.58 22.06
CA TYR A 85 -1.28 -2.34 21.15
C TYR A 85 -1.76 -2.13 19.70
N TYR A 86 -2.64 -3.00 19.21
CA TYR A 86 -3.22 -2.91 17.86
C TYR A 86 -3.96 -1.58 17.65
N LEU A 87 -4.81 -1.17 18.61
CA LEU A 87 -5.50 0.12 18.53
C LEU A 87 -4.56 1.31 18.70
N GLY A 88 -3.51 1.20 19.52
CA GLY A 88 -2.49 2.24 19.65
C GLY A 88 -1.75 2.47 18.33
N ALA A 89 -1.30 1.38 17.68
CA ALA A 89 -0.66 1.43 16.38
C ALA A 89 -1.61 1.99 15.29
N GLY A 90 -2.85 1.50 15.27
CA GLY A 90 -3.88 1.98 14.34
C GLY A 90 -4.25 3.45 14.54
N GLY A 91 -4.42 3.87 15.80
CA GLY A 91 -4.70 5.25 16.18
C GLY A 91 -3.56 6.19 15.80
N PHE A 92 -2.30 5.79 16.06
CA PHE A 92 -1.13 6.55 15.63
C PHE A 92 -1.07 6.71 14.12
N ALA A 93 -1.25 5.61 13.37
CA ALA A 93 -1.25 5.65 11.90
C ALA A 93 -2.38 6.53 11.35
N TRP A 94 -3.57 6.44 11.94
CA TRP A 94 -4.72 7.27 11.57
C TRP A 94 -4.47 8.75 11.88
N MET A 95 -3.96 9.08 13.07
CA MET A 95 -3.62 10.47 13.42
C MET A 95 -2.56 11.05 12.49
N ALA A 96 -1.48 10.29 12.22
CA ALA A 96 -0.45 10.70 11.28
C ALA A 96 -1.03 10.97 9.88
N TRP A 97 -1.96 10.13 9.43
CA TRP A 97 -2.68 10.33 8.18
C TRP A 97 -3.51 11.62 8.16
N GLN A 98 -4.32 11.86 9.19
CA GLN A 98 -5.14 13.09 9.26
C GLN A 98 -4.27 14.36 9.33
N LEU A 99 -3.16 14.31 10.07
CA LEU A 99 -2.21 15.42 10.13
C LEU A 99 -1.58 15.68 8.76
N ALA A 100 -1.11 14.63 8.07
CA ALA A 100 -0.55 14.76 6.74
C ALA A 100 -1.57 15.34 5.74
N MET A 101 -2.82 14.89 5.78
CA MET A 101 -3.91 15.44 4.96
C MET A 101 -4.19 16.91 5.29
N GLY A 102 -4.26 17.27 6.57
CA GLY A 102 -4.46 18.65 7.01
C GLY A 102 -3.33 19.57 6.58
N VAL A 103 -2.09 19.15 6.76
CA VAL A 103 -0.91 19.87 6.27
C VAL A 103 -0.97 20.03 4.75
N GLY A 104 -1.32 18.97 4.01
CA GLY A 104 -1.46 19.03 2.56
C GLY A 104 -2.53 20.02 2.09
N ILE A 105 -3.66 20.10 2.78
CA ILE A 105 -4.73 21.06 2.45
C ILE A 105 -4.34 22.50 2.77
N LEU A 106 -3.60 22.73 3.86
CA LEU A 106 -3.18 24.07 4.27
C LEU A 106 -2.02 24.61 3.43
N ILE A 107 -1.04 23.76 3.13
CA ILE A 107 0.16 24.16 2.37
C ILE A 107 -0.10 24.11 0.87
N GLY A 108 -0.93 23.16 0.40
CA GLY A 108 -1.29 22.93 -1.01
C GLY A 108 -1.49 24.22 -1.83
N PRO A 109 -2.38 25.13 -1.39
CA PRO A 109 -2.67 26.39 -2.10
C PRO A 109 -1.56 27.44 -2.07
N VAL A 110 -0.58 27.31 -1.17
CA VAL A 110 0.52 28.28 -0.96
C VAL A 110 1.79 27.84 -1.69
N LEU A 111 1.83 26.62 -2.22
CA LEU A 111 2.94 26.14 -3.02
C LEU A 111 3.01 26.93 -4.33
N PRO A 112 4.21 27.41 -4.74
CA PRO A 112 4.38 28.11 -6.01
C PRO A 112 4.02 27.21 -7.20
N ASP A 113 3.41 27.81 -8.24
CA ASP A 113 2.90 27.12 -9.44
C ASP A 113 3.97 26.34 -10.24
N GLY A 114 5.26 26.53 -9.94
CA GLY A 114 6.37 25.79 -10.53
C GLY A 114 6.73 24.48 -9.82
N LEU A 115 6.12 24.15 -8.68
CA LEU A 115 6.34 22.87 -8.01
C LEU A 115 5.45 21.80 -8.63
N ASP A 116 6.06 20.94 -9.44
CA ASP A 116 5.38 19.80 -10.03
C ASP A 116 5.12 18.71 -8.97
N LEU A 117 4.02 18.88 -8.23
CA LEU A 117 3.50 17.89 -7.28
C LEU A 117 3.09 16.58 -7.97
N THR A 118 3.01 16.55 -9.30
CA THR A 118 2.76 15.32 -10.06
C THR A 118 3.88 14.30 -9.86
N PHE A 119 5.11 14.75 -9.55
CA PHE A 119 6.23 13.85 -9.20
C PHE A 119 6.09 13.23 -7.80
N ALA A 120 5.29 13.83 -6.90
CA ALA A 120 5.14 13.32 -5.53
C ALA A 120 4.56 11.89 -5.50
N ILE A 121 3.65 11.57 -6.43
CA ILE A 121 3.02 10.25 -6.50
C ILE A 121 4.05 9.18 -6.92
N PRO A 122 4.77 9.30 -8.06
CA PRO A 122 5.87 8.41 -8.40
C PRO A 122 6.94 8.31 -7.29
N ALA A 123 7.31 9.43 -6.67
CA ALA A 123 8.31 9.46 -5.61
C ALA A 123 7.87 8.67 -4.36
N MET A 124 6.60 8.76 -3.98
CA MET A 124 6.03 7.97 -2.88
C MET A 124 6.09 6.47 -3.16
N PHE A 125 5.66 6.03 -4.36
CA PHE A 125 5.73 4.62 -4.73
C PHE A 125 7.17 4.11 -4.85
N LEU A 126 8.10 4.96 -5.32
CA LEU A 126 9.52 4.63 -5.34
C LEU A 126 10.08 4.48 -3.92
N GLY A 127 9.73 5.39 -3.01
CA GLY A 127 10.10 5.30 -1.59
C GLY A 127 9.58 4.01 -0.95
N LEU A 128 8.31 3.65 -1.22
CA LEU A 128 7.71 2.41 -0.74
C LEU A 128 8.42 1.18 -1.31
N LEU A 129 8.76 1.19 -2.61
CA LEU A 129 9.51 0.13 -3.26
C LEU A 129 10.89 -0.05 -2.59
N VAL A 130 11.62 1.04 -2.36
CA VAL A 130 12.94 1.02 -1.71
C VAL A 130 12.86 0.42 -0.31
N VAL A 131 11.89 0.83 0.51
CA VAL A 131 11.69 0.28 1.87
C VAL A 131 11.20 -1.17 1.85
N GLY A 132 10.50 -1.57 0.78
CA GLY A 132 9.99 -2.92 0.56
C GLY A 132 11.05 -3.93 0.10
N ILE A 133 12.15 -3.49 -0.50
CA ILE A 133 13.26 -4.37 -0.89
C ILE A 133 14.03 -4.81 0.36
N ARG A 134 13.72 -6.02 0.84
CA ARG A 134 14.36 -6.63 2.02
C ARG A 134 15.31 -7.78 1.68
N SER A 135 15.40 -8.17 0.41
CA SER A 135 16.21 -9.31 -0.03
C SER A 135 16.80 -9.09 -1.42
N LYS A 136 17.82 -9.89 -1.78
CA LYS A 136 18.36 -9.90 -3.15
C LYS A 136 17.30 -10.27 -4.18
N ALA A 137 16.41 -11.21 -3.87
CA ALA A 137 15.29 -11.57 -4.74
C ALA A 137 14.35 -10.38 -4.99
N GLY A 138 14.02 -9.62 -3.94
CA GLY A 138 13.21 -8.40 -4.06
C GLY A 138 13.89 -7.31 -4.90
N ALA A 139 15.21 -7.13 -4.74
CA ALA A 139 15.98 -6.17 -5.54
C ALA A 139 16.00 -6.56 -7.03
N VAL A 140 16.20 -7.85 -7.34
CA VAL A 140 16.17 -8.35 -8.72
C VAL A 140 14.78 -8.16 -9.33
N ALA A 141 13.72 -8.46 -8.59
CA ALA A 141 12.36 -8.26 -9.07
C ALA A 141 12.09 -6.79 -9.44
N ALA A 142 12.52 -5.86 -8.59
CA ALA A 142 12.37 -4.43 -8.82
C ALA A 142 13.13 -3.96 -10.08
N VAL A 143 14.40 -4.35 -10.22
CA VAL A 143 15.24 -3.95 -11.37
C VAL A 143 14.70 -4.51 -12.67
N VAL A 144 14.37 -5.81 -12.72
CA VAL A 144 13.84 -6.45 -13.93
C VAL A 144 12.51 -5.82 -14.32
N GLY A 145 11.62 -5.60 -13.35
CA GLY A 145 10.33 -4.95 -13.62
C GLY A 145 10.50 -3.54 -14.16
N ALA A 146 11.42 -2.75 -13.60
CA ALA A 146 11.72 -1.40 -14.07
C ALA A 146 12.28 -1.39 -15.50
N VAL A 147 13.26 -2.26 -15.80
CA VAL A 147 13.90 -2.33 -17.13
C VAL A 147 12.89 -2.76 -18.20
N VAL A 148 12.10 -3.79 -17.92
CA VAL A 148 11.08 -4.29 -18.88
C VAL A 148 9.99 -3.23 -19.10
N THR A 149 9.54 -2.56 -18.04
CA THR A 149 8.56 -1.47 -18.16
C THR A 149 9.12 -0.33 -19.01
N ALA A 150 10.38 0.08 -18.77
CA ALA A 150 11.04 1.15 -19.52
C ALA A 150 11.24 0.79 -20.99
N ALA A 151 11.64 -0.45 -21.30
CA ALA A 151 11.82 -0.91 -22.68
C ALA A 151 10.51 -0.92 -23.47
N LEU A 152 9.39 -1.14 -22.79
CA LEU A 152 8.05 -1.17 -23.38
C LEU A 152 7.32 0.18 -23.30
N TRP A 153 7.95 1.24 -22.81
CA TRP A 153 7.32 2.54 -22.64
C TRP A 153 6.81 3.13 -23.96
N GLN A 154 7.56 2.92 -25.05
CA GLN A 154 7.23 3.36 -26.41
C GLN A 154 5.89 2.84 -26.95
N PHE A 155 5.30 1.80 -26.35
CA PHE A 155 4.00 1.27 -26.78
C PHE A 155 2.79 2.01 -26.18
N GLY A 156 3.00 2.94 -25.24
CA GLY A 156 2.04 3.99 -24.84
C GLY A 156 0.72 3.53 -24.18
N ASN A 157 0.47 2.24 -24.09
CA ASN A 157 -0.82 1.64 -23.72
C ASN A 157 -0.84 1.06 -22.29
N GLY A 158 0.15 1.38 -21.45
CA GLY A 158 0.25 0.86 -20.07
C GLY A 158 0.58 -0.64 -19.96
N GLY A 159 0.55 -1.39 -21.05
CA GLY A 159 0.87 -2.82 -21.09
C GLY A 159 2.29 -3.14 -20.63
N GLY A 160 3.24 -2.22 -20.85
CA GLY A 160 4.61 -2.34 -20.36
C GLY A 160 4.71 -2.50 -18.85
N LEU A 161 3.80 -1.87 -18.09
CA LEU A 161 3.76 -1.97 -16.62
C LEU A 161 3.33 -3.38 -16.16
N LEU A 162 2.34 -3.97 -16.84
CA LEU A 162 1.87 -5.32 -16.57
C LEU A 162 2.93 -6.37 -16.91
N VAL A 163 3.55 -6.24 -18.10
CA VAL A 163 4.61 -7.17 -18.52
C VAL A 163 5.82 -7.04 -17.59
N GLY A 164 6.20 -5.81 -17.22
CA GLY A 164 7.30 -5.57 -16.28
C GLY A 164 7.05 -6.15 -14.89
N SER A 165 5.87 -5.92 -14.31
CA SER A 165 5.51 -6.49 -13.00
C SER A 165 5.52 -8.03 -12.99
N ILE A 166 5.04 -8.68 -14.06
CA ILE A 166 5.11 -10.15 -14.21
C ILE A 166 6.56 -10.60 -14.34
N ALA A 167 7.34 -9.98 -15.24
CA ALA A 167 8.74 -10.34 -15.47
C ALA A 167 9.59 -10.18 -14.21
N GLY A 168 9.40 -9.08 -13.48
CA GLY A 168 10.05 -8.82 -12.20
C GLY A 168 9.71 -9.90 -11.16
N SER A 169 8.43 -10.21 -10.99
CA SER A 169 7.98 -11.24 -10.04
C SER A 169 8.58 -12.62 -10.34
N VAL A 170 8.61 -13.01 -11.62
CA VAL A 170 9.22 -14.28 -12.05
C VAL A 170 10.73 -14.29 -11.78
N ALA A 171 11.44 -13.20 -12.11
CA ALA A 171 12.87 -13.11 -11.89
C ALA A 171 13.22 -13.16 -10.40
N GLY A 172 12.48 -12.44 -9.55
CA GLY A 172 12.64 -12.49 -8.10
C GLY A 172 12.44 -13.90 -7.55
N TYR A 173 11.36 -14.57 -7.97
CA TYR A 173 11.06 -15.95 -7.56
C TYR A 173 12.17 -16.94 -7.94
N LEU A 174 12.73 -16.83 -9.15
CA LEU A 174 13.82 -17.71 -9.61
C LEU A 174 15.12 -17.51 -8.80
N VAL A 175 15.39 -16.29 -8.34
CA VAL A 175 16.55 -15.99 -7.50
C VAL A 175 16.35 -16.50 -6.08
N ASP A 176 15.16 -16.30 -5.51
CA ASP A 176 14.80 -16.80 -4.18
C ASP A 176 14.96 -18.32 -4.10
N ARG A 177 14.42 -19.04 -5.11
CA ARG A 177 14.52 -20.51 -5.21
C ARG A 177 15.94 -21.04 -5.35
N ARG A 178 16.88 -20.23 -5.85
CA ARG A 178 18.30 -20.60 -5.95
C ARG A 178 19.06 -20.36 -4.65
N SER A 179 18.55 -19.50 -3.77
CA SER A 179 19.14 -19.23 -2.46
C SER A 179 18.75 -20.26 -1.40
N ASP A 180 17.61 -20.95 -1.60
CA ASP A 180 17.12 -22.05 -0.74
C ASP A 180 17.71 -23.43 -1.08
N ARG A 181 18.64 -23.50 -2.06
CA ARG A 181 19.36 -24.72 -2.45
C ARG A 181 20.83 -24.62 -2.05
#